data_AF-A0A2E2TRB8-F1
#
_entry.id   AF-A0A2E2TRB8-F1
#
_cell.length_a   1.000
_cell.length_b   1.000
_cell.length_c   1.000
_cell.angle_alpha   90.00
_cell.angle_beta   90.00
_cell.angle_gamma   90.00
#
_symmetry.space_group_name_H-M   'P 1'
#
loop_
_entity.id
_entity.type
_entity.pdbx_description
1 polymer ?
#
loop_
_entity_poly.entity_id
_entity_poly.type
_entity_poly.pdbx_seq_one_letter_code
_entity_poly.pdbx_strand_id
1 'polypeptide(L)'
;MKTKLTLTIIGIIMILQSIIYPLLADMSVDMMFNVGEEAKKVLILFQYAISSIFFMVGLILLFLRDVEKKYAKRILLAFLIAYIPGFIGFYHLATSPLTNAGIADFTPDIIMVALALFTYIKPKDN
;
A
#
# COMPACT_ATOMS: atom_id res chain seq x y z
N MET A 1 -18.57 -6.20 0.81
CA MET A 1 -18.29 -6.85 -0.50
C MET A 1 -17.91 -8.31 -0.28
N LYS A 2 -17.79 -9.12 -1.34
CA LYS A 2 -17.24 -10.48 -1.20
C LYS A 2 -15.76 -10.37 -0.79
N THR A 3 -15.32 -11.18 0.18
CA THR A 3 -13.94 -11.08 0.67
C THR A 3 -12.93 -11.41 -0.43
N LYS A 4 -13.24 -12.41 -1.26
CA LYS A 4 -12.47 -12.76 -2.46
C LYS A 4 -12.19 -11.55 -3.37
N LEU A 5 -13.23 -10.77 -3.67
CA LEU A 5 -13.10 -9.62 -4.55
C LEU A 5 -12.21 -8.54 -3.92
N THR A 6 -12.40 -8.24 -2.64
CA THR A 6 -11.58 -7.25 -1.92
C THR A 6 -10.11 -7.66 -1.86
N LEU A 7 -9.83 -8.92 -1.51
CA LEU A 7 -8.46 -9.46 -1.49
C LEU A 7 -7.83 -9.43 -2.90
N THR A 8 -8.63 -9.70 -3.94
CA THR A 8 -8.16 -9.61 -5.33
C THR A 8 -7.80 -8.17 -5.72
N ILE A 9 -8.68 -7.20 -5.44
CA ILE A 9 -8.45 -5.79 -5.78
C ILE A 9 -7.19 -5.27 -5.09
N ILE A 10 -7.10 -5.43 -3.76
CA ILE A 10 -5.95 -4.95 -3.00
C ILE A 10 -4.68 -5.68 -3.45
N GLY A 11 -4.76 -7.00 -3.66
CA GLY A 11 -3.64 -7.81 -4.13
C GLY A 11 -3.09 -7.33 -5.48
N ILE A 12 -3.97 -7.03 -6.45
CA ILE A 12 -3.57 -6.49 -7.76
C ILE A 12 -2.93 -5.12 -7.61
N ILE A 13 -3.51 -4.21 -6.82
CA ILE A 13 -2.94 -2.86 -6.62
C ILE A 13 -1.53 -2.96 -6.03
N MET A 14 -1.34 -3.82 -5.02
CA MET A 14 -0.03 -4.05 -4.39
C MET A 14 1.01 -4.59 -5.38
N ILE A 15 0.62 -5.53 -6.26
CA ILE A 15 1.52 -6.03 -7.31
C ILE A 15 1.85 -4.92 -8.31
N LEU A 16 0.86 -4.13 -8.74
CA LEU A 16 1.12 -3.01 -9.66
C LEU A 16 2.06 -1.98 -9.03
N GLN A 17 1.86 -1.60 -7.76
CA GLN A 17 2.77 -0.70 -7.04
C GLN A 17 4.19 -1.27 -6.98
N SER A 18 4.34 -2.57 -6.70
CA SER A 18 5.65 -3.22 -6.66
C SER A 18 6.42 -3.14 -7.97
N ILE A 19 5.73 -3.04 -9.11
CA ILE A 19 6.36 -2.93 -10.43
C ILE A 19 6.59 -1.45 -10.78
N ILE A 20 5.61 -0.59 -10.52
CA ILE A 20 5.64 0.83 -10.93
C ILE A 20 6.69 1.61 -10.13
N TYR A 21 6.76 1.41 -8.81
CA TYR A 21 7.66 2.16 -7.93
C TYR A 21 9.14 2.04 -8.33
N PRO A 22 9.68 0.83 -8.59
CA PRO A 22 11.07 0.71 -9.06
C PRO A 22 11.23 1.20 -10.51
N LEU A 23 10.28 0.96 -11.41
CA LEU A 23 10.40 1.39 -12.81
C LEU A 23 10.42 2.92 -12.96
N LEU A 24 9.73 3.63 -12.07
CA LEU A 24 9.62 5.09 -12.07
C LEU A 24 10.28 5.70 -10.83
N ALA A 25 11.30 5.06 -10.27
CA ALA A 25 11.90 5.45 -9.00
C ALA A 25 12.45 6.89 -9.04
N ASP A 26 13.28 7.23 -10.03
CA ASP A 26 13.83 8.58 -10.18
C ASP A 26 12.72 9.64 -10.30
N MET A 27 11.76 9.42 -11.20
CA MET A 27 10.64 10.34 -11.43
C MET A 27 9.79 10.53 -10.17
N SER A 28 9.42 9.44 -9.49
CA SER A 28 8.59 9.51 -8.28
C SER A 28 9.32 10.20 -7.13
N VAL A 29 10.62 9.97 -6.97
CA VAL A 29 11.44 10.64 -5.94
C VAL A 29 11.54 12.13 -6.21
N ASP A 30 11.80 12.54 -7.46
CA ASP A 30 11.84 13.96 -7.83
C ASP A 30 10.49 14.67 -7.65
N MET A 31 9.38 13.97 -7.93
CA MET A 31 8.04 14.51 -7.73
C MET A 31 7.68 14.63 -6.24
N MET A 32 7.99 13.62 -5.43
CA MET A 32 7.52 13.54 -4.04
C MET A 32 8.47 14.19 -3.02
N PHE A 33 9.76 14.33 -3.34
CA PHE A 33 10.77 14.78 -2.37
C PHE A 33 11.51 16.05 -2.82
N ASN A 34 11.76 16.94 -1.87
CA ASN A 34 12.51 18.17 -2.04
C ASN A 34 13.84 18.08 -1.29
N VAL A 35 14.74 17.24 -1.80
CA VAL A 35 16.01 16.90 -1.12
C VAL A 35 17.18 16.97 -2.09
N GLY A 36 18.39 17.09 -1.53
CA GLY A 36 19.64 17.06 -2.30
C GLY A 36 19.97 15.67 -2.88
N GLU A 37 20.93 15.65 -3.80
CA GLU A 37 21.29 14.47 -4.62
C GLU A 37 21.65 13.22 -3.82
N GLU A 38 22.34 13.35 -2.69
CA GLU A 38 22.70 12.20 -1.87
C GLU A 38 21.46 11.51 -1.28
N ALA A 39 20.52 12.28 -0.74
CA ALA A 39 19.28 11.76 -0.20
C ALA A 39 18.39 11.15 -1.30
N LYS A 40 18.35 11.76 -2.49
CA LYS A 40 17.62 11.19 -3.65
C LYS A 40 18.10 9.78 -3.99
N LYS A 41 19.43 9.57 -4.07
CA LYS A 41 20.00 8.24 -4.35
C LYS A 41 19.56 7.20 -3.32
N VAL A 42 19.53 7.57 -2.04
CA VAL A 42 19.06 6.69 -0.97
C VAL A 42 17.56 6.39 -1.12
N LEU A 43 16.74 7.39 -1.44
CA LEU A 43 15.30 7.21 -1.66
C LEU A 43 15.01 6.30 -2.86
N ILE A 44 15.77 6.42 -3.95
CA ILE A 44 15.67 5.52 -5.12
C ILE A 44 15.97 4.07 -4.71
N LEU A 45 17.06 3.85 -3.95
CA LEU A 45 17.36 2.51 -3.41
C LEU A 45 16.24 1.98 -2.51
N PHE A 46 15.59 2.87 -1.75
CA PHE A 46 14.45 2.52 -0.92
C PHE A 46 13.23 2.10 -1.76
N GLN A 47 12.97 2.74 -2.91
CA GLN A 47 11.92 2.31 -3.84
C GLN A 47 12.14 0.88 -4.35
N TYR A 48 13.40 0.51 -4.62
CA TYR A 48 13.77 -0.87 -4.99
C TYR A 48 13.55 -1.85 -3.86
N ALA A 49 13.91 -1.47 -2.63
CA ALA A 49 13.72 -2.33 -1.46
C ALA A 49 12.22 -2.57 -1.17
N ILE A 50 11.42 -1.51 -1.16
CA ILE A 50 9.99 -1.59 -0.78
C ILE A 50 9.14 -2.30 -1.83
N SER A 51 9.56 -2.29 -3.10
CA SER A 51 8.95 -3.08 -4.18
C SER A 51 8.72 -4.55 -3.77
N SER A 52 9.74 -5.20 -3.20
CA SER A 52 9.63 -6.60 -2.76
C SER A 52 8.54 -6.84 -1.70
N ILE A 53 8.32 -5.85 -0.81
CA ILE A 53 7.32 -5.93 0.26
C ILE A 53 5.92 -5.83 -0.33
N PHE A 54 5.68 -4.85 -1.22
CA PHE A 54 4.41 -4.71 -1.93
C PHE A 54 4.09 -5.96 -2.75
N PHE A 55 5.09 -6.53 -3.43
CA PHE A 55 4.90 -7.74 -4.23
C PHE A 55 4.49 -8.93 -3.35
N MET A 56 5.21 -9.14 -2.24
CA MET A 56 4.91 -10.21 -1.30
C MET A 56 3.50 -10.08 -0.71
N VAL A 57 3.12 -8.90 -0.22
CA VAL A 57 1.77 -8.65 0.31
C VAL A 57 0.72 -8.89 -0.78
N GLY A 58 0.95 -8.40 -2.00
CA GLY A 58 0.04 -8.60 -3.12
C GLY A 58 -0.18 -10.08 -3.45
N LEU A 59 0.89 -10.88 -3.51
CA LEU A 59 0.81 -12.32 -3.73
C LEU A 59 0.07 -13.04 -2.60
N ILE A 60 0.36 -12.69 -1.33
CA ILE A 60 -0.34 -13.27 -0.17
C ILE A 60 -1.86 -13.04 -0.30
N LEU A 61 -2.27 -11.81 -0.62
CA LEU A 61 -3.69 -11.49 -0.76
C LEU A 61 -4.34 -12.21 -1.95
N LEU A 62 -3.63 -12.34 -3.08
CA LEU A 62 -4.14 -13.08 -4.24
C LEU A 62 -4.26 -14.59 -3.98
N PHE A 63 -3.27 -15.20 -3.35
CA PHE A 63 -3.28 -16.64 -3.07
C PHE A 63 -4.26 -17.02 -1.97
N LEU A 64 -4.52 -16.11 -1.04
CA LEU A 64 -5.50 -16.33 0.04
C LEU A 64 -6.90 -15.82 -0.30
N ARG A 65 -7.19 -15.41 -1.54
CA ARG A 65 -8.51 -14.85 -1.91
C ARG A 65 -9.67 -15.85 -1.81
N ASP A 66 -9.38 -17.14 -1.89
CA ASP A 66 -10.35 -18.23 -1.94
C ASP A 66 -10.48 -18.98 -0.59
N VAL A 67 -9.86 -18.47 0.48
CA VAL A 67 -9.96 -19.08 1.82
C VAL A 67 -11.34 -18.87 2.44
N GLU A 68 -11.66 -19.65 3.48
CA GLU A 68 -12.88 -19.48 4.24
C GLU A 68 -13.00 -18.05 4.81
N LYS A 69 -14.24 -17.54 4.86
CA LYS A 69 -14.59 -16.19 5.30
C LYS A 69 -13.94 -15.80 6.64
N LYS A 70 -13.84 -16.73 7.59
CA LYS A 70 -13.19 -16.53 8.90
C LYS A 70 -11.72 -16.14 8.75
N TYR A 71 -10.96 -16.81 7.88
CA TYR A 71 -9.55 -16.51 7.64
C TYR A 71 -9.38 -15.25 6.80
N ALA A 72 -10.23 -15.05 5.79
CA ALA A 72 -10.23 -13.83 4.99
C ALA A 72 -10.41 -12.58 5.86
N LYS A 73 -11.33 -12.61 6.85
CA LYS A 73 -11.47 -11.51 7.81
C LYS A 73 -10.22 -11.25 8.65
N ARG A 74 -9.49 -12.30 9.07
CA ARG A 74 -8.25 -12.16 9.83
C ARG A 74 -7.14 -11.51 8.99
N ILE A 75 -7.06 -11.87 7.71
CA ILE A 75 -6.12 -11.26 6.76
C ILE A 75 -6.44 -9.78 6.57
N LEU A 76 -7.73 -9.44 6.35
CA LEU A 76 -8.16 -8.04 6.27
C LEU A 76 -7.87 -7.25 7.56
N LEU A 77 -8.06 -7.87 8.73
CA LEU A 77 -7.72 -7.23 10.00
C LEU A 77 -6.21 -6.99 10.13
N ALA A 78 -5.38 -7.97 9.77
CA ALA A 78 -3.93 -7.82 9.77
C ALA A 78 -3.48 -6.67 8.84
N PHE A 79 -4.08 -6.58 7.64
CA PHE A 79 -3.86 -5.47 6.71
C PHE A 79 -4.24 -4.12 7.34
N LEU A 80 -5.41 -4.01 7.98
CA LEU A 80 -5.84 -2.78 8.65
C LEU A 80 -4.91 -2.37 9.79
N ILE A 81 -4.45 -3.32 10.60
CA ILE A 81 -3.52 -3.04 11.71
C ILE A 81 -2.15 -2.59 11.16
N ALA A 82 -1.65 -3.23 10.11
CA ALA A 82 -0.37 -2.86 9.49
C ALA A 82 -0.38 -1.44 8.92
N TYR A 83 -1.53 -0.93 8.49
CA TYR A 83 -1.66 0.43 7.99
C TYR A 83 -1.65 1.52 9.08
N ILE A 84 -1.89 1.18 10.35
CA ILE A 84 -1.84 2.15 11.45
C ILE A 84 -0.48 2.87 11.52
N PRO A 85 0.67 2.16 11.63
CA PRO A 85 1.98 2.82 11.56
C PRO A 85 2.26 3.43 10.18
N GLY A 86 1.70 2.86 9.10
CA GLY A 86 1.79 3.44 7.75
C GLY A 86 1.24 4.86 7.67
N PHE A 87 0.05 5.10 8.24
CA PHE A 87 -0.56 6.43 8.28
C PHE A 87 0.25 7.44 9.11
N ILE A 88 0.93 7.01 10.16
CA ILE A 88 1.85 7.87 10.91
C ILE A 88 2.99 8.32 9.98
N GLY A 89 3.58 7.38 9.22
CA GLY A 89 4.58 7.71 8.20
C GLY A 89 4.07 8.68 7.14
N PHE A 90 2.87 8.44 6.60
CA PHE A 90 2.25 9.32 5.60
C PHE A 90 2.01 10.73 6.13
N TYR A 91 1.58 10.86 7.39
CA TYR A 91 1.43 12.16 8.03
C TYR A 91 2.76 12.91 8.14
N HIS A 92 3.83 12.23 8.57
CA HIS A 92 5.15 12.85 8.68
C HIS A 92 5.74 13.22 7.31
N LEU A 93 5.50 12.42 6.27
CA LEU A 93 5.85 12.79 4.91
C LEU A 93 5.07 14.05 4.50
N ALA A 94 3.74 14.04 4.60
CA ALA A 94 2.86 15.13 4.14
C ALA A 94 3.09 16.47 4.84
N THR A 95 3.63 16.47 6.05
CA THR A 95 3.88 17.69 6.85
C THR A 95 5.35 18.12 6.85
N SER A 96 6.25 17.33 6.27
CA SER A 96 7.67 17.63 6.24
C SER A 96 8.03 18.55 5.09
N PRO A 97 8.86 19.59 5.31
CA PRO A 97 9.37 20.45 4.22
C PRO A 97 10.35 19.74 3.28
N LEU A 98 10.78 18.52 3.64
CA LEU A 98 11.62 17.67 2.80
C LEU A 98 10.81 16.93 1.72
N THR A 99 9.49 17.04 1.74
CA THR A 99 8.63 16.42 0.74
C THR A 99 7.74 17.46 0.07
N ASN A 100 7.37 17.18 -1.17
CA ASN A 100 6.33 17.90 -1.91
C ASN A 100 4.99 17.14 -1.82
N ALA A 101 4.93 16.06 -1.06
CA ALA A 101 3.76 15.21 -0.94
C ALA A 101 2.72 15.82 0.01
N GLY A 102 1.45 15.67 -0.32
CA GLY A 102 0.31 15.95 0.55
C GLY A 102 -0.48 14.69 0.88
N ILE A 103 -1.51 14.84 1.71
CA ILE A 103 -2.40 13.72 2.09
C ILE A 103 -3.05 13.08 0.85
N ALA A 104 -3.33 13.89 -0.18
CA ALA A 104 -3.95 13.42 -1.42
C ALA A 104 -3.07 12.44 -2.20
N ASP A 105 -1.74 12.50 -2.07
CA ASP A 105 -0.83 11.58 -2.76
C ASP A 105 -0.93 10.14 -2.22
N PHE A 106 -1.45 9.98 -0.99
CA PHE A 106 -1.72 8.68 -0.35
C PHE A 106 -3.16 8.19 -0.58
N THR A 107 -3.89 8.78 -1.53
CA THR A 107 -5.26 8.36 -1.87
C THR A 107 -5.39 6.86 -2.19
N PRO A 108 -4.47 6.22 -2.95
CA PRO A 108 -4.56 4.77 -3.21
C PRO A 108 -4.61 3.93 -1.92
N ASP A 109 -3.74 4.25 -0.96
CA ASP A 109 -3.68 3.60 0.34
C ASP A 109 -4.95 3.82 1.17
N ILE A 110 -5.45 5.05 1.20
CA ILE A 110 -6.70 5.39 1.91
C ILE A 110 -7.88 4.60 1.33
N ILE A 111 -7.98 4.49 0.00
CA ILE A 111 -9.03 3.72 -0.67
C ILE A 111 -8.90 2.23 -0.35
N MET A 112 -7.69 1.66 -0.37
CA MET A 112 -7.47 0.26 -0.03
C MET A 112 -7.88 -0.05 1.42
N VAL A 113 -7.50 0.83 2.37
CA VAL A 113 -7.89 0.70 3.78
C VAL A 113 -9.40 0.83 3.96
N ALA A 114 -10.04 1.81 3.31
CA ALA A 114 -11.48 1.99 3.36
C ALA A 114 -12.22 0.76 2.83
N LEU A 115 -11.75 0.20 1.71
CA LEU A 115 -12.29 -1.01 1.10
C LEU A 115 -12.12 -2.23 2.01
N ALA A 116 -10.94 -2.40 2.61
CA ALA A 116 -10.65 -3.47 3.57
C ALA A 116 -11.56 -3.36 4.80
N LEU A 117 -11.69 -2.16 5.36
CA LEU A 117 -12.53 -1.87 6.53
C LEU A 117 -14.01 -2.16 6.25
N PHE A 118 -14.53 -1.64 5.14
CA PHE A 118 -15.90 -1.89 4.72
C PHE A 118 -16.18 -3.40 4.58
N THR A 119 -15.27 -4.12 3.94
CA THR A 119 -15.39 -5.57 3.74
C THR A 119 -15.27 -6.34 5.04
N TYR A 120 -14.41 -5.92 5.96
CA TYR A 120 -14.24 -6.55 7.26
C TYR A 120 -15.50 -6.42 8.13
N ILE A 121 -16.12 -5.25 8.16
CA ILE A 121 -17.33 -4.99 8.95
C ILE A 121 -18.56 -5.66 8.31
N LYS A 122 -18.73 -5.55 6.99
CA LYS A 122 -19.89 -6.08 6.25
C LYS A 122 -19.49 -7.03 5.10
N PRO A 123 -18.95 -8.22 5.42
CA PRO A 123 -18.56 -9.19 4.40
C PRO A 123 -19.79 -9.89 3.83
N LYS A 124 -19.94 -9.85 2.50
CA LYS A 124 -20.90 -10.68 1.78
C LYS A 124 -20.32 -12.09 1.63
N ASP A 125 -21.18 -13.07 1.40
CA ASP A 125 -20.74 -14.45 1.15
C ASP A 125 -19.98 -14.52 -0.18
N ASN A 126 -18.97 -15.40 -0.23
CA ASN A 126 -18.02 -15.48 -1.35
C ASN A 126 -18.66 -16.00 -2.65
#